data_AF-A0A923HCF2-F1
#
_entry.id   AF-A0A923HCF2-F1
#
_cell.length_a   1.000
_cell.length_b   1.000
_cell.length_c   1.000
_cell.angle_alpha   90.00
_cell.angle_beta   90.00
_cell.angle_gamma   90.00
#
_symmetry.space_group_name_H-M   'P 1'
#
loop_
_entity.id
_entity.type
_entity.pdbx_description
1 polymer ?
#
loop_
_entity_poly.entity_id
_entity_poly.type
_entity_poly.pdbx_seq_one_letter_code
_entity_poly.pdbx_strand_id
1 'polypeptide(L)'
;MNKSYKLLIIGLLLLVIVSPALLTQISGIISFNSESGAIGDTIGGITAPIVNILGAVLIFISFQEQVKANTQQIENQNIDRFRNDYEEIKKEFYQVGFNEKEIHQNLNKTVFESPIDIYSRDLEIRKEGNITFEYQFKYVLYLIQYFIEELEKSNLTDSNKKLFVKKIYQFYYSRIEYHIDESIGFAEEYKYDVPFIILAKKVSKLIKDKRIEYGIKDSGTL
;
A
#
# COMPACT_ATOMS: atom_id res chain seq x y z
N MET A 1 9.25 14.36 22.45
CA MET A 1 8.17 14.34 23.46
C MET A 1 7.53 15.72 23.55
N ASN A 2 6.23 15.84 23.23
CA ASN A 2 5.53 17.14 23.20
C ASN A 2 5.64 17.88 24.55
N LYS A 3 5.66 19.21 24.50
CA LYS A 3 5.75 20.11 25.66
C LYS A 3 4.69 19.78 26.73
N SER A 4 3.47 19.45 26.30
CA SER A 4 2.36 19.07 27.18
C SER A 4 2.64 17.77 27.96
N TYR A 5 3.23 16.75 27.32
CA TYR A 5 3.59 15.50 28.00
C TYR A 5 4.71 15.71 29.02
N LYS A 6 5.70 16.55 28.70
CA LYS A 6 6.75 16.92 29.64
C LYS A 6 6.17 17.61 30.89
N LEU A 7 5.26 18.57 30.69
CA LEU A 7 4.58 19.26 31.79
C LEU A 7 3.74 18.31 32.65
N LEU A 8 3.03 17.37 32.03
CA LEU A 8 2.21 16.40 32.75
C LEU A 8 3.06 15.44 33.59
N ILE A 9 4.17 14.93 33.03
CA ILE A 9 5.12 14.07 33.74
C ILE A 9 5.79 14.82 34.91
N ILE A 10 6.25 16.05 34.67
CA ILE A 10 6.85 16.89 35.72
C ILE A 10 5.81 17.21 36.81
N GLY A 11 4.57 17.51 36.44
CA GLY A 11 3.48 17.76 37.38
C GLY A 11 3.14 16.54 38.24
N LEU A 12 3.08 15.34 37.65
CA LEU A 12 2.88 14.08 38.38
C LEU A 12 4.04 13.78 39.33
N LEU A 13 5.28 13.94 38.88
CA LEU A 13 6.46 13.75 39.73
C LEU A 13 6.49 14.73 40.89
N LEU A 14 6.19 16.00 40.64
CA LEU A 14 6.04 17.01 41.69
C LEU A 14 4.92 16.65 42.66
N LEU A 15 3.77 16.17 42.17
CA LEU A 15 2.66 15.77 43.03
C LEU A 15 3.05 14.59 43.93
N VAL A 16 3.74 13.58 43.42
CA VAL A 16 4.20 12.42 44.22
C VAL A 16 5.21 12.84 45.31
N ILE A 17 6.09 13.81 45.02
CA ILE A 17 7.12 14.27 45.97
C ILE A 17 6.57 15.28 46.99
N VAL A 18 5.73 16.20 46.53
CA VAL A 18 5.26 17.34 47.31
C VAL A 18 3.99 17.00 48.10
N SER A 19 3.13 16.09 47.61
CA SER A 19 1.89 15.74 48.31
C SER A 19 2.10 15.13 49.70
N PRO A 20 3.10 14.25 49.98
CA PRO A 20 3.32 13.76 51.33
C PRO A 20 3.72 14.88 52.29
N ALA A 21 4.63 15.77 51.86
CA ALA A 21 5.06 16.92 52.65
C ALA A 21 3.91 17.90 52.93
N LEU A 22 3.06 18.20 51.92
CA LEU A 22 1.91 19.07 52.11
C LEU A 22 0.86 18.44 53.02
N LEU A 23 0.52 17.16 52.80
CA LEU A 23 -0.52 16.49 53.57
C LEU A 23 -0.10 16.26 55.03
N THR A 24 1.17 15.97 55.29
CA THR A 24 1.68 15.75 56.66
C THR A 24 1.87 17.03 57.48
N GLN A 25 1.97 18.20 56.84
CA GLN A 25 2.20 19.49 57.51
C GLN A 25 0.92 20.30 57.80
N ILE A 26 -0.23 19.91 57.26
CA ILE A 26 -1.52 20.58 57.53
C ILE A 26 -2.04 20.13 58.90
N SER A 27 -1.49 20.72 59.96
CA SER A 27 -1.89 20.47 61.34
C SER A 27 -3.19 21.22 61.67
N GLY A 28 -4.32 20.51 61.71
CA GLY A 28 -5.59 21.08 62.20
C GLY A 28 -6.86 20.46 61.64
N ILE A 29 -6.78 19.79 60.48
CA ILE A 29 -7.94 19.12 59.83
C ILE A 29 -7.73 17.60 59.75
N ILE A 30 -6.49 17.14 59.54
CA ILE A 30 -6.13 15.72 59.46
C ILE A 30 -4.99 15.46 60.46
N SER A 31 -5.22 14.55 61.41
CA SER A 31 -4.28 14.18 62.46
C SER A 31 -3.56 12.88 62.09
N PHE A 32 -2.26 12.96 61.78
CA PHE A 32 -1.44 11.77 61.52
C PHE A 32 -0.75 11.29 62.80
N ASN A 33 -1.44 10.49 63.62
CA ASN A 33 -0.92 9.83 64.83
C ASN A 33 -0.63 8.32 64.58
N SER A 34 -0.17 7.58 65.59
CA SER A 34 0.11 6.13 65.46
C SER A 34 -1.10 5.30 64.98
N GLU A 35 -2.33 5.73 65.29
CA GLU A 35 -3.56 5.08 64.83
C GLU A 35 -3.85 5.38 63.35
N SER A 36 -3.50 6.56 62.85
CA SER A 36 -3.65 6.94 61.44
C SER A 36 -2.79 6.10 60.49
N GLY A 37 -1.63 5.62 60.97
CA GLY A 37 -0.76 4.72 60.20
C GLY A 37 -1.43 3.37 59.93
N ALA A 38 -2.05 2.77 60.95
CA ALA A 38 -2.79 1.52 60.82
C ALA A 38 -4.04 1.66 59.91
N ILE A 39 -4.72 2.81 59.95
CA ILE A 39 -5.81 3.14 59.02
C ILE A 39 -5.27 3.25 57.59
N GLY A 40 -4.15 3.94 57.39
CA GLY A 40 -3.46 4.08 56.11
C GLY A 40 -3.01 2.73 55.53
N ASP A 41 -2.45 1.85 56.36
CA ASP A 41 -2.03 0.50 55.97
C ASP A 41 -3.23 -0.37 55.57
N THR A 42 -4.36 -0.22 56.27
CA THR A 42 -5.60 -0.95 55.95
C THR A 42 -6.20 -0.45 54.64
N ILE A 43 -6.27 0.88 54.46
CA ILE A 43 -6.74 1.49 53.20
C ILE A 43 -5.80 1.10 52.07
N GLY A 44 -4.48 1.23 52.23
CA GLY A 44 -3.49 0.86 51.21
C GLY A 44 -3.52 -0.62 50.88
N GLY A 45 -3.61 -1.49 51.89
CA GLY A 45 -3.70 -2.94 51.73
C GLY A 45 -4.96 -3.42 51.00
N ILE A 46 -6.10 -2.72 51.17
CA ILE A 46 -7.35 -3.03 50.47
C ILE A 46 -7.41 -2.36 49.09
N THR A 47 -7.00 -1.10 49.00
CA THR A 47 -7.10 -0.31 47.76
C THR A 47 -6.05 -0.70 46.73
N ALA A 48 -4.83 -1.06 47.13
CA ALA A 48 -3.78 -1.42 46.17
C ALA A 48 -4.16 -2.62 45.29
N PRO A 49 -4.70 -3.74 45.82
CA PRO A 49 -5.24 -4.82 44.99
C PRO A 49 -6.36 -4.35 44.05
N ILE A 50 -7.28 -3.50 44.52
CA ILE A 50 -8.39 -2.98 43.71
C ILE A 50 -7.86 -2.12 42.56
N VAL A 51 -6.94 -1.18 42.85
CA VAL A 51 -6.31 -0.32 41.85
C VAL A 51 -5.51 -1.15 40.84
N ASN A 52 -4.80 -2.19 41.29
CA ASN A 52 -4.07 -3.09 40.41
C ASN A 52 -5.01 -3.87 39.47
N ILE A 53 -6.16 -4.35 39.97
CA ILE A 53 -7.18 -5.01 39.14
C ILE A 53 -7.75 -4.02 38.12
N LEU A 54 -8.11 -2.80 38.55
CA LEU A 54 -8.59 -1.75 37.64
C LEU A 54 -7.54 -1.41 36.59
N GLY A 55 -6.28 -1.31 36.97
CA GLY A 55 -5.15 -1.09 36.06
C GLY A 55 -5.01 -2.23 35.03
N ALA A 56 -5.10 -3.48 35.47
CA ALA A 56 -5.07 -4.64 34.59
C ALA A 56 -6.25 -4.66 33.60
N VAL A 57 -7.45 -4.30 34.05
CA VAL A 57 -8.64 -4.16 33.19
C VAL A 57 -8.44 -3.07 32.14
N LEU A 58 -7.93 -1.90 32.53
CA LEU A 58 -7.64 -0.81 31.59
C LEU A 58 -6.57 -1.20 30.56
N ILE A 59 -5.52 -1.90 30.99
CA ILE A 59 -4.49 -2.45 30.09
C ILE A 59 -5.12 -3.43 29.10
N PHE A 60 -5.97 -4.35 29.57
CA PHE A 60 -6.66 -5.31 28.72
C PHE A 60 -7.52 -4.62 27.66
N ILE A 61 -8.34 -3.64 28.04
CA ILE A 61 -9.13 -2.84 27.11
C ILE A 61 -8.24 -2.12 26.09
N SER A 62 -7.13 -1.54 26.56
CA SER A 62 -6.18 -0.84 25.68
C SER A 62 -5.54 -1.79 24.66
N PHE A 63 -5.26 -3.03 25.04
CA PHE A 63 -4.75 -4.03 24.10
C PHE A 63 -5.78 -4.43 23.05
N GLN A 64 -7.07 -4.54 23.40
CA GLN A 64 -8.13 -4.83 22.42
C GLN A 64 -8.22 -3.75 21.35
N GLU A 65 -8.22 -2.47 21.74
CA GLU A 65 -8.23 -1.36 20.79
C GLU A 65 -6.96 -1.29 19.93
N GLN A 66 -5.79 -1.61 20.51
CA GLN A 66 -4.54 -1.72 19.74
C GLN A 66 -4.60 -2.83 18.69
N VAL A 67 -5.14 -4.01 19.00
CA VAL A 67 -5.29 -5.11 18.03
C VAL A 67 -6.21 -4.70 16.88
N LYS A 68 -7.32 -4.02 17.19
CA LYS A 68 -8.24 -3.48 16.18
C LYS A 68 -7.54 -2.45 15.27
N ALA A 69 -6.81 -1.50 15.85
CA ALA A 69 -6.07 -0.50 15.11
C ALA A 69 -4.98 -1.12 14.20
N ASN A 70 -4.24 -2.10 14.72
CA ASN A 70 -3.21 -2.81 13.96
C ASN A 70 -3.80 -3.55 12.76
N THR A 71 -4.96 -4.18 12.93
CA THR A 71 -5.66 -4.88 11.84
C THR A 71 -6.04 -3.90 10.72
N GLN A 72 -6.61 -2.75 11.08
CA GLN A 72 -6.95 -1.71 10.11
C GLN A 72 -5.71 -1.11 9.43
N GLN A 73 -4.61 -0.96 10.17
CA GLN A 73 -3.34 -0.48 9.62
C GLN A 73 -2.77 -1.45 8.58
N ILE A 74 -2.81 -2.76 8.83
CA ILE A 74 -2.35 -3.79 7.87
C ILE A 74 -3.19 -3.72 6.58
N GLU A 75 -4.51 -3.57 6.69
CA GLU A 75 -5.38 -3.43 5.52
C GLU A 75 -5.00 -2.19 4.70
N ASN A 76 -4.83 -1.03 5.33
CA ASN A 76 -4.43 0.20 4.65
C ASN A 76 -3.05 0.07 3.97
N GLN A 77 -2.09 -0.58 4.64
CA GLN A 77 -0.77 -0.86 4.07
C GLN A 77 -0.85 -1.74 2.83
N ASN A 78 -1.73 -2.75 2.82
CA ASN A 78 -1.96 -3.57 1.63
C ASN A 78 -2.58 -2.76 0.50
N ILE A 79 -3.57 -1.92 0.79
CA ILE A 79 -4.17 -1.02 -0.22
C ILE A 79 -3.12 -0.08 -0.82
N ASP A 80 -2.26 0.52 0.01
CA ASP A 80 -1.21 1.42 -0.47
C ASP A 80 -0.14 0.67 -1.28
N ARG A 81 0.22 -0.56 -0.88
CA ARG A 81 1.11 -1.43 -1.67
C ARG A 81 0.54 -1.66 -3.08
N PHE A 82 -0.69 -2.15 -3.20
CA PHE A 82 -1.31 -2.38 -4.52
C PHE A 82 -1.48 -1.08 -5.32
N ARG A 83 -1.69 0.07 -4.66
CA ARG A 83 -1.67 1.36 -5.35
C ARG A 83 -0.29 1.65 -5.94
N ASN A 84 0.78 1.39 -5.20
CA ASN A 84 2.15 1.60 -5.68
C ASN A 84 2.50 0.64 -6.81
N ASP A 85 2.19 -0.65 -6.67
CA ASP A 85 2.43 -1.66 -7.71
C ASP A 85 1.70 -1.30 -9.02
N TYR A 86 0.47 -0.77 -8.92
CA TYR A 86 -0.27 -0.26 -10.08
C TYR A 86 0.41 0.97 -10.73
N GLU A 87 0.91 1.92 -9.94
CA GLU A 87 1.63 3.07 -10.48
C GLU A 87 2.99 2.67 -11.08
N GLU A 88 3.65 1.65 -10.54
CA GLU A 88 4.85 1.06 -11.12
C GLU A 88 4.56 0.46 -12.50
N ILE A 89 3.51 -0.36 -12.64
CA ILE A 89 3.08 -0.90 -13.96
C ILE A 89 2.91 0.22 -14.99
N LYS A 90 2.23 1.31 -14.61
CA LYS A 90 2.04 2.46 -15.51
C LYS A 90 3.36 3.10 -15.89
N LYS A 91 4.22 3.35 -14.90
CA LYS A 91 5.53 3.97 -15.10
C LYS A 91 6.37 3.13 -16.06
N GLU A 92 6.49 1.82 -15.80
CA GLU A 92 7.27 0.89 -16.63
C GLU A 92 6.70 0.83 -18.06
N PHE A 93 5.37 0.79 -18.21
CA PHE A 93 4.74 0.89 -19.53
C PHE A 93 5.10 2.17 -20.28
N TYR A 94 5.06 3.33 -19.62
CA TYR A 94 5.43 4.60 -20.24
C TYR A 94 6.92 4.71 -20.55
N GLN A 95 7.78 3.86 -19.97
CA GLN A 95 9.19 3.78 -20.30
C GLN A 95 9.49 2.81 -21.45
N VAL A 96 8.53 1.97 -21.84
CA VAL A 96 8.67 1.08 -22.99
C VAL A 96 8.96 1.94 -24.23
N GLY A 97 10.12 1.70 -24.86
CA GLY A 97 10.52 2.40 -26.08
C GLY A 97 11.24 3.74 -25.89
N PHE A 98 11.51 4.18 -24.64
CA PHE A 98 12.32 5.37 -24.37
C PHE A 98 13.72 4.97 -23.89
N ASN A 99 14.72 5.01 -24.78
CA ASN A 99 16.13 4.95 -24.38
C ASN A 99 16.63 6.39 -24.17
N GLU A 100 16.86 6.79 -22.92
CA GLU A 100 17.29 8.14 -22.52
C GLU A 100 18.56 8.62 -23.26
N LYS A 101 19.38 7.69 -23.78
CA LYS A 101 20.60 7.98 -24.55
C LYS A 101 20.36 8.51 -25.97
N GLU A 102 19.21 8.28 -26.60
CA GLU A 102 18.89 8.80 -27.94
C GLU A 102 18.23 10.18 -27.92
N ILE A 103 17.57 10.52 -26.81
CA ILE A 103 16.77 11.76 -26.68
C ILE A 103 17.66 13.02 -26.64
N HIS A 104 18.88 12.92 -26.10
CA HIS A 104 19.75 14.10 -25.96
C HIS A 104 20.53 14.46 -27.22
N GLN A 105 20.64 13.58 -28.22
CA GLN A 105 21.43 13.90 -29.40
C GLN A 105 20.61 14.51 -30.54
N ASN A 106 19.27 14.40 -30.55
CA ASN A 106 18.49 14.80 -31.74
C ASN A 106 17.06 15.34 -31.51
N LEU A 107 16.73 16.09 -30.45
CA LEU A 107 15.38 16.69 -30.35
C LEU A 107 15.34 18.18 -29.97
N ASN A 108 15.34 19.01 -31.01
CA ASN A 108 14.69 20.33 -31.03
C ASN A 108 13.17 20.23 -31.35
N LYS A 109 12.54 19.06 -31.20
CA LYS A 109 11.09 18.90 -31.38
C LYS A 109 10.52 17.91 -30.37
N THR A 110 9.88 18.43 -29.33
CA THR A 110 9.06 17.67 -28.40
C THR A 110 7.82 17.14 -29.15
N VAL A 111 7.94 15.98 -29.79
CA VAL A 111 6.80 15.17 -30.24
C VAL A 111 6.71 14.02 -29.25
N PHE A 112 5.63 13.99 -28.47
CA PHE A 112 5.22 12.78 -27.76
C PHE A 112 4.85 11.76 -28.84
N GLU A 113 5.81 10.93 -29.23
CA GLU A 113 5.55 9.82 -30.13
C GLU A 113 4.73 8.77 -29.38
N SER A 114 3.66 8.30 -30.02
CA SER A 114 2.87 7.17 -29.50
C SER A 114 3.78 5.94 -29.42
N PRO A 115 3.58 4.99 -28.49
CA PRO A 115 4.30 3.72 -28.51
C PRO A 115 4.19 2.97 -29.86
N ILE A 116 3.18 3.29 -30.68
CA ILE A 116 3.04 2.83 -32.09
C ILE A 116 4.06 3.46 -33.01
N ASP A 117 4.33 4.76 -32.87
CA ASP A 117 5.32 5.47 -33.68
C ASP A 117 6.72 4.97 -33.34
N ILE A 118 6.96 4.69 -32.05
CA ILE A 118 8.18 4.05 -31.58
C ILE A 118 8.27 2.61 -32.07
N TYR A 119 7.19 1.81 -31.98
CA TYR A 119 7.18 0.43 -32.46
C TYR A 119 7.40 0.35 -33.97
N SER A 120 6.75 1.22 -34.74
CA SER A 120 6.89 1.29 -36.21
C SER A 120 8.28 1.75 -36.63
N ARG A 121 8.89 2.72 -35.92
CA ARG A 121 10.29 3.11 -36.13
C ARG A 121 11.26 2.01 -35.69
N ASP A 122 11.02 1.38 -34.55
CA ASP A 122 11.81 0.23 -34.10
C ASP A 122 11.72 -0.89 -35.11
N LEU A 123 10.60 -1.10 -35.81
CA LEU A 123 10.47 -2.07 -36.88
C LEU A 123 11.31 -1.71 -38.13
N GLU A 124 11.46 -0.42 -38.46
CA GLU A 124 12.40 0.03 -39.50
C GLU A 124 13.87 -0.12 -39.07
N ILE A 125 14.19 0.18 -37.81
CA ILE A 125 15.53 0.01 -37.20
C ILE A 125 15.84 -1.47 -36.94
N ARG A 126 14.84 -2.35 -36.82
CA ARG A 126 14.96 -3.80 -36.54
C ARG A 126 15.66 -4.60 -37.63
N LYS A 127 15.96 -4.02 -38.79
CA LYS A 127 16.98 -4.58 -39.69
C LYS A 127 18.36 -4.71 -39.03
N GLU A 128 18.59 -4.03 -37.91
CA GLU A 128 19.86 -4.01 -37.17
C GLU A 128 19.79 -4.55 -35.72
N GLY A 129 18.67 -5.14 -35.28
CA GLY A 129 18.64 -5.97 -34.06
C GLY A 129 18.41 -5.28 -32.71
N ASN A 130 17.46 -4.36 -32.60
CA ASN A 130 17.13 -3.71 -31.33
C ASN A 130 16.14 -4.55 -30.49
N ILE A 131 16.66 -5.19 -29.44
CA ILE A 131 16.01 -6.18 -28.58
C ILE A 131 15.21 -5.53 -27.41
N THR A 132 15.28 -4.21 -27.25
CA THR A 132 14.89 -3.52 -26.01
C THR A 132 13.38 -3.44 -25.77
N PHE A 133 12.56 -3.16 -26.80
CA PHE A 133 11.11 -3.00 -26.67
C PHE A 133 10.42 -4.27 -26.18
N GLU A 134 10.73 -5.41 -26.78
CA GLU A 134 10.08 -6.69 -26.49
C GLU A 134 10.31 -7.11 -25.03
N TYR A 135 11.54 -6.95 -24.53
CA TYR A 135 11.89 -7.28 -23.15
C TYR A 135 11.20 -6.33 -22.16
N GLN A 136 11.18 -5.03 -22.46
CA GLN A 136 10.47 -4.04 -21.64
C GLN A 136 8.96 -4.31 -21.62
N PHE A 137 8.37 -4.66 -22.76
CA PHE A 137 6.95 -4.96 -22.84
C PHE A 137 6.62 -6.30 -22.16
N LYS A 138 7.45 -7.34 -22.32
CA LYS A 138 7.35 -8.60 -21.54
C LYS A 138 7.37 -8.32 -20.04
N TYR A 139 8.26 -7.44 -19.59
CA TYR A 139 8.34 -7.05 -18.18
C TYR A 139 7.03 -6.45 -17.68
N VAL A 140 6.44 -5.51 -18.42
CA VAL A 140 5.11 -4.95 -18.10
C VAL A 140 4.04 -6.04 -18.02
N LEU A 141 4.01 -6.99 -18.96
CA LEU A 141 3.05 -8.10 -18.94
C LEU A 141 3.23 -8.99 -17.71
N TYR A 142 4.47 -9.26 -17.30
CA TYR A 142 4.75 -10.01 -16.08
C TYR A 142 4.31 -9.25 -14.82
N LEU A 143 4.55 -7.93 -14.75
CA LEU A 143 4.08 -7.12 -13.64
C LEU A 143 2.56 -7.15 -13.52
N ILE A 144 1.84 -7.07 -14.64
CA ILE A 144 0.37 -7.18 -14.65
C ILE A 144 -0.07 -8.57 -14.18
N GLN A 145 0.55 -9.63 -14.68
CA GLN A 145 0.23 -10.99 -14.25
C GLN A 145 0.45 -11.16 -12.74
N TYR A 146 1.61 -10.75 -12.24
CA TYR A 146 1.98 -10.82 -10.83
C TYR A 146 1.02 -10.00 -9.96
N PHE A 147 0.71 -8.77 -10.37
CA PHE A 147 -0.24 -7.91 -9.68
C PHE A 147 -1.60 -8.58 -9.50
N ILE A 148 -2.14 -9.18 -10.56
CA ILE A 148 -3.42 -9.89 -10.49
C ILE A 148 -3.32 -11.12 -9.57
N GLU A 149 -2.27 -11.93 -9.71
CA GLU A 149 -2.08 -13.12 -8.87
C GLU A 149 -1.96 -12.80 -7.38
N GLU A 150 -1.21 -11.75 -7.02
CA GLU A 150 -1.08 -11.32 -5.63
C GLU A 150 -2.34 -10.66 -5.10
N LEU A 151 -3.06 -9.90 -5.95
CA LEU A 151 -4.34 -9.33 -5.59
C LEU A 151 -5.34 -10.41 -5.20
N GLU A 152 -5.39 -11.50 -5.95
CA GLU A 152 -6.27 -12.64 -5.66
C GLU A 152 -5.94 -13.33 -4.34
N LYS A 153 -4.64 -13.54 -4.06
CA LYS A 153 -4.16 -14.13 -2.80
C LYS A 153 -4.29 -13.21 -1.59
N SER A 154 -4.45 -11.90 -1.81
CA SER A 154 -4.51 -10.92 -0.73
C SER A 154 -5.76 -11.05 0.14
N ASN A 155 -5.65 -10.56 1.38
CA ASN A 155 -6.75 -10.47 2.34
C ASN A 155 -7.64 -9.22 2.13
N LEU A 156 -7.50 -8.54 0.99
CA LEU A 156 -8.34 -7.39 0.67
C LEU A 156 -9.81 -7.80 0.50
N THR A 157 -10.72 -6.88 0.83
CA THR A 157 -12.15 -7.07 0.57
C THR A 157 -12.44 -7.17 -0.93
N ASP A 158 -13.50 -7.87 -1.31
CA ASP A 158 -13.92 -8.00 -2.71
C ASP A 158 -14.16 -6.65 -3.39
N SER A 159 -14.63 -5.65 -2.63
CA SER A 159 -14.78 -4.28 -3.12
C SER A 159 -13.44 -3.65 -3.51
N ASN A 160 -12.40 -3.83 -2.68
CA ASN A 160 -11.06 -3.34 -2.98
C ASN A 160 -10.43 -4.10 -4.14
N LYS A 161 -10.56 -5.42 -4.18
CA LYS A 161 -10.09 -6.24 -5.33
C LYS A 161 -10.76 -5.80 -6.62
N LYS A 162 -12.09 -5.65 -6.62
CA LYS A 162 -12.86 -5.12 -7.77
C LYS A 162 -12.35 -3.75 -8.24
N LEU A 163 -12.01 -2.86 -7.31
CA LEU A 163 -11.47 -1.53 -7.66
C LEU A 163 -10.13 -1.65 -8.38
N PHE A 164 -9.21 -2.50 -7.90
CA PHE A 164 -7.90 -2.70 -8.53
C PHE A 164 -8.01 -3.41 -9.88
N VAL A 165 -8.84 -4.45 -9.98
CA VAL A 165 -9.12 -5.11 -11.27
C VAL A 165 -9.73 -4.14 -12.27
N LYS A 166 -10.64 -3.26 -11.83
CA LYS A 166 -11.20 -2.21 -12.69
C LYS A 166 -10.12 -1.26 -13.21
N LYS A 167 -9.22 -0.79 -12.35
CA LYS A 167 -8.13 0.10 -12.75
C LYS A 167 -7.18 -0.56 -13.75
N ILE A 168 -6.72 -1.77 -13.46
CA ILE A 168 -5.80 -2.48 -14.35
C ILE A 168 -6.46 -2.83 -15.68
N TYR A 169 -7.73 -3.23 -15.67
CA TYR A 169 -8.51 -3.46 -16.88
C TYR A 169 -8.63 -2.20 -17.73
N GLN A 170 -8.98 -1.06 -17.12
CA GLN A 170 -9.10 0.21 -17.83
C GLN A 170 -7.77 0.65 -18.44
N PHE A 171 -6.67 0.51 -17.69
CA PHE A 171 -5.34 0.80 -18.20
C PHE A 171 -4.97 -0.13 -19.36
N TYR A 172 -5.18 -1.44 -19.18
CA TYR A 172 -4.94 -2.45 -20.20
C TYR A 172 -5.72 -2.16 -21.48
N TYR A 173 -7.03 -2.00 -21.39
CA TYR A 173 -7.91 -1.73 -22.53
C TYR A 173 -7.52 -0.44 -23.26
N SER A 174 -7.24 0.63 -22.52
CA SER A 174 -6.98 1.95 -23.13
C SER A 174 -5.55 2.13 -23.65
N ARG A 175 -4.57 1.38 -23.12
CA ARG A 175 -3.15 1.62 -23.39
C ARG A 175 -2.38 0.40 -23.87
N ILE A 176 -2.79 -0.82 -23.56
CA ILE A 176 -1.97 -2.03 -23.80
C ILE A 176 -2.58 -2.93 -24.87
N GLU A 177 -3.90 -3.13 -24.86
CA GLU A 177 -4.59 -4.14 -25.69
C GLU A 177 -4.26 -3.97 -27.17
N TYR A 178 -4.37 -2.75 -27.70
CA TYR A 178 -4.03 -2.46 -29.08
C TYR A 178 -2.59 -2.85 -29.44
N HIS A 179 -1.60 -2.53 -28.58
CA HIS A 179 -0.20 -2.88 -28.85
C HIS A 179 0.06 -4.39 -28.78
N ILE A 180 -0.66 -5.11 -27.91
CA ILE A 180 -0.60 -6.58 -27.87
C ILE A 180 -1.13 -7.15 -29.17
N ASP A 181 -2.30 -6.70 -29.64
CA ASP A 181 -2.93 -7.24 -30.83
C ASP A 181 -2.06 -7.03 -32.08
N GLU A 182 -1.50 -5.82 -32.24
CA GLU A 182 -0.53 -5.52 -33.31
C GLU A 182 0.73 -6.39 -33.20
N SER A 183 1.29 -6.52 -31.99
CA SER A 183 2.51 -7.31 -31.79
C SER A 183 2.30 -8.80 -32.05
N ILE A 184 1.12 -9.33 -31.71
CA ILE A 184 0.74 -10.72 -32.01
C ILE A 184 0.59 -10.91 -33.51
N GLY A 185 -0.13 -10.01 -34.20
CA GLY A 185 -0.32 -10.08 -35.65
C GLY A 185 1.00 -10.14 -36.41
N PHE A 186 1.93 -9.25 -36.04
CA PHE A 186 3.28 -9.24 -36.61
C PHE A 186 4.05 -10.52 -36.27
N ALA A 187 4.06 -10.94 -35.00
CA ALA A 187 4.81 -12.12 -34.58
C ALA A 187 4.31 -13.41 -35.26
N GLU A 188 3.00 -13.52 -35.54
CA GLU A 188 2.39 -14.61 -36.29
C GLU A 188 2.75 -14.57 -37.79
N GLU A 189 2.77 -13.39 -38.41
CA GLU A 189 3.16 -13.19 -39.82
C GLU A 189 4.64 -13.58 -40.05
N TYR A 190 5.53 -13.15 -39.17
CA TYR A 190 6.97 -13.35 -39.31
C TYR A 190 7.51 -14.58 -38.55
N LYS A 191 6.63 -15.37 -37.91
CA LYS A 191 6.97 -16.55 -37.07
C LYS A 191 8.03 -16.28 -36.01
N TYR A 192 7.95 -15.11 -35.39
CA TYR A 192 8.93 -14.63 -34.42
C TYR A 192 8.41 -14.76 -32.98
N ASP A 193 9.30 -15.09 -32.04
CA ASP A 193 9.09 -15.03 -30.59
C ASP A 193 7.77 -15.61 -30.04
N VAL A 194 7.57 -16.91 -30.25
CA VAL A 194 6.46 -17.69 -29.71
C VAL A 194 6.25 -17.50 -28.18
N PRO A 195 7.29 -17.43 -27.32
CA PRO A 195 7.12 -17.18 -25.90
C PRO A 195 6.39 -15.86 -25.57
N PHE A 196 6.67 -14.78 -26.30
CA PHE A 196 5.94 -13.52 -26.14
C PHE A 196 4.46 -13.65 -26.45
N ILE A 197 4.14 -14.26 -27.60
CA ILE A 197 2.75 -14.44 -28.03
C ILE A 197 1.97 -15.21 -26.97
N ILE A 198 2.56 -16.28 -26.41
CA ILE A 198 1.96 -17.08 -25.36
C ILE A 198 1.69 -16.23 -24.12
N LEU A 199 2.68 -15.44 -23.66
CA LEU A 199 2.53 -14.55 -22.51
C LEU A 199 1.44 -13.49 -22.74
N ALA A 200 1.47 -12.81 -23.89
CA ALA A 200 0.53 -11.76 -24.23
C ALA A 200 -0.91 -12.28 -24.29
N LYS A 201 -1.14 -13.43 -24.94
CA LYS A 201 -2.45 -14.10 -24.96
C LYS A 201 -2.90 -14.53 -23.56
N LYS A 202 -1.98 -15.07 -22.74
CA LYS A 202 -2.26 -15.47 -21.35
C LYS A 202 -2.69 -14.27 -20.51
N VAL A 203 -1.96 -13.16 -20.56
CA VAL A 203 -2.25 -11.94 -19.78
C VAL A 203 -3.54 -11.27 -20.26
N SER A 204 -3.75 -11.18 -21.58
CA SER A 204 -5.00 -10.67 -22.15
C SER A 204 -6.22 -11.46 -21.64
N LYS A 205 -6.13 -12.79 -21.70
CA LYS A 205 -7.18 -13.67 -21.19
C LYS A 205 -7.40 -13.48 -19.69
N LEU A 206 -6.33 -13.47 -18.89
CA LEU A 206 -6.41 -13.28 -17.43
C LEU A 206 -7.17 -12.00 -17.07
N ILE A 207 -6.84 -10.88 -17.72
CA ILE A 207 -7.48 -9.59 -17.48
C ILE A 207 -8.96 -9.62 -17.86
N LYS A 208 -9.31 -10.22 -19.01
CA LYS A 208 -10.69 -10.35 -19.49
C LYS A 208 -11.53 -11.26 -18.59
N ASP A 209 -10.96 -12.36 -18.13
CA ASP A 209 -11.61 -13.29 -17.20
C ASP A 209 -11.90 -12.58 -15.86
N LYS A 210 -10.92 -11.86 -15.30
CA LYS A 210 -11.11 -11.09 -14.06
C LYS A 210 -12.10 -9.95 -14.21
N ARG A 211 -12.14 -9.26 -15.35
CA ARG A 211 -13.18 -8.27 -15.64
C ARG A 211 -14.58 -8.87 -15.51
N ILE A 212 -14.80 -10.05 -16.09
CA ILE A 212 -16.09 -10.76 -16.03
C ILE A 212 -16.39 -11.20 -14.59
N GLU A 213 -15.43 -11.81 -13.92
CA GLU A 213 -15.55 -12.29 -12.53
C GLU A 213 -16.02 -11.19 -11.57
N TYR A 214 -15.43 -9.99 -11.66
CA TYR A 214 -15.79 -8.86 -10.81
C TYR A 214 -16.97 -8.02 -11.35
N GLY A 215 -17.58 -8.41 -12.47
CA GLY A 215 -18.72 -7.71 -13.08
C GLY A 215 -18.39 -6.27 -13.46
N ILE A 216 -17.23 -6.05 -14.09
CA ILE A 216 -16.77 -4.74 -14.55
C ILE A 216 -17.34 -4.47 -15.94
N LYS A 217 -18.14 -3.42 -16.07
CA LYS A 217 -18.69 -2.96 -17.36
C LYS A 217 -17.70 -2.02 -18.06
N ASP A 218 -17.70 -2.04 -19.39
CA ASP A 218 -16.93 -1.06 -20.16
C ASP A 218 -17.55 0.32 -19.97
N SER A 219 -16.73 1.31 -19.66
CA SER A 219 -17.14 2.68 -19.42
C SER A 219 -17.69 3.42 -20.66
N GLY A 220 -18.00 2.69 -21.74
CA GLY A 220 -18.60 3.19 -22.98
C GLY A 220 -19.97 2.60 -23.33
N THR A 221 -20.59 1.79 -22.45
CA THR A 221 -21.98 1.32 -22.63
C THR A 221 -22.89 1.98 -21.58
N LEU A 222 -23.35 3.19 -21.91
CA LEU A 222 -24.59 3.77 -21.41
C LEU A 222 -25.69 3.51 -22.45
#